data_AF-A0A2S1KS89-F1
#
_entry.id   AF-A0A2S1KS89-F1
#
_cell.length_a   1.000
_cell.length_b   1.000
_cell.length_c   1.000
_cell.angle_alpha   90.00
_cell.angle_beta   90.00
_cell.angle_gamma   90.00
#
_symmetry.space_group_name_H-M   'P 1'
#
loop_
_entity.id
_entity.type
_entity.pdbx_description
1 polymer ?
#
loop_
_entity_poly.entity_id
_entity_poly.type
_entity_poly.pdbx_seq_one_letter_code
_entity_poly.pdbx_strand_id
1 'polypeptide(L)' 'MKKSTLKLGMTIAAVALFVYALVDMFLYHDNRRMALIVFVALLLGYYAAKVK' A
#
# COMPACT_ATOMS: atom_id res chain seq x y z
N MET A 1 5.13 -19.98 3.87
CA MET A 1 5.89 -18.80 4.34
C MET A 1 5.70 -18.62 5.83
N LYS A 2 6.74 -18.26 6.60
CA LYS A 2 6.59 -17.90 8.02
C LYS A 2 5.73 -16.64 8.12
N LYS A 3 4.83 -16.56 9.11
CA LYS A 3 3.91 -15.41 9.30
C LYS A 3 4.64 -14.07 9.39
N SER A 4 5.83 -14.06 10.00
CA SER A 4 6.73 -12.90 10.06
C SER A 4 7.15 -12.40 8.66
N THR A 5 7.47 -13.32 7.72
CA THR A 5 7.81 -12.98 6.34
C THR A 5 6.60 -12.45 5.56
N LEU A 6 5.42 -13.00 5.82
CA LEU A 6 4.18 -12.53 5.19
C LEU A 6 3.85 -11.09 5.63
N LYS A 7 3.91 -10.82 6.94
CA LYS A 7 3.72 -9.49 7.51
C LYS A 7 4.69 -8.48 6.91
N LEU A 8 5.98 -8.83 6.85
CA LEU A 8 7.01 -7.98 6.25
C LEU A 8 6.70 -7.69 4.77
N GLY A 9 6.34 -8.71 3.99
CA GLY A 9 5.99 -8.56 2.58
C GLY A 9 4.79 -7.64 2.34
N MET A 10 3.73 -7.78 3.15
CA MET A 10 2.55 -6.92 3.05
C MET A 10 2.85 -5.47 3.46
N THR A 11 3.68 -5.26 4.48
CA THR A 11 4.12 -3.93 4.88
C THR A 11 4.93 -3.26 3.77
N ILE A 12 5.88 -3.97 3.17
CA ILE A 12 6.70 -3.45 2.06
C ILE A 12 5.81 -3.09 0.87
N ALA A 13 4.86 -3.95 0.51
CA ALA A 13 3.91 -3.68 -0.57
C ALA A 13 3.04 -2.44 -0.30
N ALA A 14 2.56 -2.27 0.94
CA ALA A 14 1.77 -1.11 1.33
C ALA A 14 2.59 0.19 1.22
N VAL A 15 3.85 0.18 1.66
CA VAL A 15 4.76 1.34 1.53
C VAL A 15 5.04 1.65 0.07
N ALA A 16 5.33 0.64 -0.75
CA ALA A 16 5.58 0.83 -2.18
C ALA A 16 4.38 1.43 -2.92
N LEU A 17 3.17 0.97 -2.61
CA LEU A 17 1.93 1.54 -3.16
C LEU A 17 1.71 2.99 -2.71
N PHE A 18 2.08 3.32 -1.48
CA PHE A 18 1.98 4.68 -0.96
C PHE A 18 2.93 5.64 -1.70
N VAL A 19 4.18 5.20 -1.91
CA VAL A 19 5.16 5.97 -2.71
C VAL A 19 4.69 6.11 -4.15
N TYR A 20 4.15 5.03 -4.75
CA TYR A 20 3.59 5.08 -6.09
C TYR A 20 2.42 6.06 -6.19
N ALA A 21 1.52 6.10 -5.21
CA ALA A 21 0.41 7.05 -5.17
C ALA A 21 0.89 8.51 -5.15
N LEU A 22 1.96 8.81 -4.39
CA LEU A 22 2.55 10.15 -4.37
C LEU A 22 3.13 10.53 -5.74
N VAL A 23 3.87 9.62 -6.36
CA VAL A 23 4.45 9.84 -7.70
C VAL A 23 3.35 10.04 -8.74
N ASP A 24 2.29 9.22 -8.70
CA ASP A 24 1.14 9.31 -9.61
C ASP A 24 0.39 10.63 -9.43
N MET A 25 0.24 11.11 -8.18
CA MET A 25 -0.33 12.42 -7.86
C MET A 25 0.47 13.56 -8.52
N PHE A 26 1.80 13.53 -8.42
CA PHE A 26 2.65 14.56 -9.03
C PHE A 26 2.64 14.51 -10.57
N LEU A 27 2.56 13.33 -11.18
CA LEU A 27 2.63 13.16 -12.63
C LEU A 27 1.29 13.41 -13.34
N TYR A 28 0.20 12.88 -12.80
CA TYR A 28 -1.07 12.82 -13.51
C TYR A 28 -2.15 13.73 -12.92
N HIS A 29 -1.98 14.23 -11.68
CA HIS A 29 -2.96 15.07 -10.97
C HIS A 29 -4.39 14.47 -10.92
N ASP A 30 -4.54 13.17 -11.21
CA ASP A 30 -5.82 12.47 -11.21
C ASP A 30 -6.11 11.92 -9.80
N ASN A 31 -6.94 12.68 -9.09
CA ASN A 31 -7.33 12.36 -7.72
C ASN A 31 -8.12 11.04 -7.60
N ARG A 32 -8.76 10.54 -8.66
CA ARG A 32 -9.55 9.29 -8.60
C ARG A 32 -8.64 8.07 -8.57
N ARG A 33 -7.61 8.06 -9.43
CA ARG A 33 -6.60 6.98 -9.45
C ARG A 33 -5.80 6.96 -8.17
N MET A 34 -5.34 8.12 -7.70
CA MET A 34 -4.64 8.27 -6.43
C MET A 34 -5.47 7.71 -5.26
N ALA A 35 -6.75 8.10 -5.16
CA ALA A 35 -7.62 7.63 -4.08
C ALA A 35 -7.76 6.10 -4.08
N LEU A 36 -7.85 5.48 -5.26
CA LEU A 36 -7.95 4.02 -5.40
C LEU A 36 -6.66 3.32 -4.96
N ILE A 37 -5.49 3.86 -5.33
CA ILE A 37 -4.17 3.32 -4.94
C ILE A 37 -3.97 3.45 -3.43
N VAL A 38 -4.28 4.61 -2.84
CA VAL A 38 -4.20 4.85 -1.39
C VAL A 38 -5.14 3.91 -0.63
N PHE A 39 -6.36 3.70 -1.13
CA PHE A 39 -7.32 2.77 -0.53
C PHE A 39 -6.77 1.34 -0.48
N VAL A 40 -6.16 0.86 -1.58
CA VAL A 40 -5.54 -0.47 -1.63
C VAL A 40 -4.33 -0.56 -0.69
N ALA A 41 -3.50 0.48 -0.62
CA ALA A 41 -2.37 0.54 0.31
C ALA A 41 -2.82 0.46 1.79
N LEU A 42 -3.90 1.15 2.15
CA LEU A 42 -4.48 1.11 3.50
C LEU A 42 -5.04 -0.27 3.83
N LEU A 43 -5.73 -0.93 2.88
CA LEU A 43 -6.22 -2.30 3.08
C LEU A 43 -5.06 -3.26 3.33
N LEU A 44 -4.00 -3.21 2.51
CA LEU A 44 -2.81 -4.03 2.69
C LEU A 44 -2.12 -3.78 4.02
N GLY A 45 -2.01 -2.51 4.44
CA GLY A 45 -1.49 -2.13 5.76
C GLY A 45 -2.35 -2.69 6.91
N TYR A 46 -3.68 -2.62 6.80
CA TYR A 46 -4.59 -3.19 7.78
C TYR A 46 -4.44 -4.71 7.91
N TYR A 47 -4.37 -5.43 6.78
CA TYR A 47 -4.14 -6.87 6.79
C TYR A 47 -2.77 -7.22 7.37
N ALA A 48 -1.72 -6.46 7.03
CA ALA A 48 -0.39 -6.61 7.62
C ALA A 48 -0.40 -6.43 9.15
N ALA A 49 -1.15 -5.45 9.65
CA ALA A 49 -1.29 -5.21 11.09
C ALA A 49 -2.05 -6.36 11.80
N LYS A 50 -3.02 -6.99 11.12
CA LYS A 50 -3.81 -8.10 11.66
C LYS A 50 -3.07 -9.44 11.65
N VAL A 51 -1.98 -9.56 10.90
CA VAL A 51 -1.13 -10.76 10.91
C VAL A 51 -0.29 -10.80 12.19
N LYS A 52 -0.68 -11.69 13.11
CA LYS A 52 0.09 -12.10 14.30
C LYS A 52 1.15 -13.13 13.93
#